data_AF-A0A918L6S8-F1
#
_entry.id   AF-A0A918L6S8-F1
#
_cell.length_a   1.000
_cell.length_b   1.000
_cell.length_c   1.000
_cell.angle_alpha   90.00
_cell.angle_beta   90.00
_cell.angle_gamma   90.00
#
_symmetry.space_group_name_H-M   'P 1'
#
loop_
_entity.id
_entity.type
_entity.pdbx_description
1 polymer ?
#
loop_
_entity_poly.entity_id
_entity_poly.type
_entity_poly.pdbx_seq_one_letter_code
_entity_poly.pdbx_strand_id
1 'polypeptide(L)'
;MSAPYPCPCCGHRVLGTMPGSYEICPICFWEDDGVQFRWPTMAGGANKVSLIEAKRNYQDFGACDQHGRRYVRPPAEDEPLDPAWRPIDLTRDSFEDWAAEDRAPWPDDHSVLCWGLPTFWRRDHP
;
A
#
# COMPACT_ATOMS: atom_id res chain seq x y z
N MET A 1 8.29 22.13 2.76
CA MET A 1 8.12 20.88 2.02
C MET A 1 7.38 19.91 2.93
N SER A 2 6.29 19.30 2.46
CA SER A 2 5.53 18.32 3.26
C SER A 2 6.37 17.07 3.48
N ALA A 3 6.16 16.38 4.60
CA ALA A 3 6.82 15.11 4.86
C ALA A 3 6.42 14.06 3.79
N PRO A 4 7.34 13.16 3.38
CA PRO A 4 7.00 12.08 2.44
C PRO A 4 5.91 11.16 3.01
N TYR A 5 5.14 10.56 2.11
CA TYR A 5 4.10 9.60 2.44
C TYR A 5 4.67 8.17 2.58
N PRO A 6 4.08 7.32 3.44
CA PRO A 6 4.52 5.94 3.56
C PRO A 6 4.20 5.13 2.31
N CYS A 7 5.15 4.31 1.88
CA CYS A 7 4.86 3.25 0.92
C CYS A 7 3.82 2.27 1.51
N PRO A 8 2.75 1.93 0.78
CA PRO A 8 1.74 0.99 1.29
C PRO A 8 2.33 -0.37 1.62
N CYS A 9 3.32 -0.83 0.86
CA CYS A 9 3.97 -2.12 1.02
C CYS A 9 4.91 -2.16 2.24
N CYS A 10 5.94 -1.31 2.31
CA CYS A 10 6.96 -1.40 3.37
C CYS A 10 6.77 -0.43 4.55
N GLY A 11 5.94 0.61 4.40
CA GLY A 11 5.64 1.58 5.46
C GLY A 11 6.64 2.69 5.68
N HIS A 12 7.78 2.68 4.98
CA HIS A 12 8.76 3.77 5.04
C HIS A 12 8.25 4.98 4.28
N ARG A 13 8.48 6.18 4.84
CA ARG A 13 8.14 7.47 4.25
C ARG A 13 9.10 7.82 3.12
N VAL A 14 8.67 7.60 1.88
CA VAL A 14 9.52 7.76 0.70
C VAL A 14 8.77 8.27 -0.55
N LEU A 15 7.44 8.26 -0.54
CA LEU A 15 6.62 8.66 -1.69
C LEU A 15 6.29 10.16 -1.63
N GLY A 16 6.21 10.82 -2.78
CA GLY A 16 5.80 12.22 -2.88
C GLY A 16 4.30 12.44 -2.63
N THR A 17 3.46 11.49 -3.05
CA THR A 17 2.01 11.45 -2.80
C THR A 17 1.55 10.02 -2.50
N MET A 18 0.39 9.84 -1.87
CA MET A 18 -0.21 8.52 -1.62
C MET A 18 -1.69 8.67 -1.24
N PRO A 19 -2.59 7.75 -1.65
CA PRO A 19 -2.33 6.61 -2.55
C PRO A 19 -2.46 6.96 -4.03
N GLY A 20 -1.80 6.17 -4.88
CA GLY A 20 -1.92 6.25 -6.34
C GLY A 20 -0.98 7.26 -7.00
N SER A 21 0.23 7.42 -6.47
CA SER A 21 1.28 8.27 -7.05
C SER A 21 1.95 7.66 -8.28
N TYR A 22 1.83 6.34 -8.49
CA TYR A 22 2.57 5.55 -9.47
C TYR A 22 4.10 5.58 -9.28
N GLU A 23 4.57 6.08 -8.14
CA GLU A 23 5.98 6.05 -7.78
C GLU A 23 6.39 4.62 -7.39
N ILE A 24 7.58 4.20 -7.84
CA ILE A 24 8.17 2.92 -7.44
C ILE A 24 9.00 3.15 -6.18
N CYS A 25 8.62 2.49 -5.08
CA CYS A 25 9.34 2.56 -3.83
C CYS A 25 10.75 1.97 -3.97
N PRO A 26 11.83 2.72 -3.72
CA PRO A 26 13.21 2.20 -3.84
C PRO A 26 13.58 1.20 -2.73
N ILE A 27 12.77 1.11 -1.66
CA ILE A 27 13.02 0.23 -0.51
C ILE A 27 12.47 -1.18 -0.74
N CYS A 28 11.29 -1.29 -1.35
CA CYS A 28 10.63 -2.57 -1.56
C CYS A 28 10.25 -2.85 -3.00
N PHE A 29 10.45 -1.92 -3.93
CA PHE A 29 10.11 -2.02 -5.35
C PHE A 29 8.61 -2.11 -5.66
N TRP A 30 7.73 -1.79 -4.71
CA TRP A 30 6.29 -1.65 -4.97
C TRP A 30 5.99 -0.36 -5.73
N GLU A 31 5.23 -0.45 -6.83
CA GLU A 31 4.64 0.72 -7.49
C GLU A 31 3.36 1.11 -6.78
N ASP A 32 3.23 2.36 -6.35
CA ASP A 32 2.06 2.89 -5.65
C ASP A 32 0.86 3.06 -6.59
N ASP A 33 0.25 1.93 -6.94
CA ASP A 33 -0.97 1.84 -7.73
C ASP A 33 -2.22 2.00 -6.87
N GLY A 34 -3.03 3.01 -7.17
CA GLY A 34 -4.26 3.31 -6.43
C GLY A 34 -5.29 2.18 -6.49
N VAL A 35 -5.31 1.41 -7.59
CA VAL A 35 -6.24 0.29 -7.74
C VAL A 35 -5.85 -0.83 -6.77
N GLN A 36 -4.61 -1.31 -6.80
CA GLN A 36 -4.15 -2.32 -5.85
C GLN A 36 -4.07 -1.82 -4.41
N PHE A 37 -4.02 -0.50 -4.17
CA PHE A 37 -4.20 0.08 -2.84
C PHE A 37 -5.63 -0.08 -2.32
N ARG A 38 -6.63 0.25 -3.16
CA ARG A 38 -8.06 0.10 -2.81
C ARG A 38 -8.49 -1.36 -2.68
N TRP A 39 -7.95 -2.23 -3.52
CA TRP A 39 -8.21 -3.68 -3.55
C TRP A 39 -6.94 -4.46 -3.24
N PRO A 40 -6.54 -4.57 -1.96
CA PRO A 40 -5.22 -5.08 -1.58
C PRO A 40 -5.05 -6.58 -1.75
N THR A 41 -6.13 -7.31 -2.07
CA THR A 41 -6.14 -8.73 -2.47
C THR A 41 -6.00 -8.92 -3.98
N MET A 42 -6.15 -7.86 -4.78
CA MET A 42 -6.07 -7.94 -6.24
C MET A 42 -4.62 -7.99 -6.71
N ALA A 43 -4.32 -8.99 -7.53
CA ALA A 43 -3.03 -9.21 -8.19
C ALA A 43 -3.15 -8.99 -9.69
N GLY A 44 -2.01 -8.84 -10.38
CA GLY A 44 -1.96 -8.69 -11.84
C GLY A 44 -2.26 -7.28 -12.36
N GLY A 45 -2.15 -6.26 -11.51
CA GLY A 45 -2.17 -4.85 -11.90
C GLY A 45 -0.78 -4.33 -12.29
N ALA A 46 -0.45 -3.11 -11.87
CA ALA A 46 0.91 -2.56 -12.00
C ALA A 46 1.96 -3.47 -11.33
N ASN A 47 1.58 -4.05 -10.19
CA ASN A 47 2.36 -5.04 -9.47
C ASN A 47 1.82 -6.44 -9.75
N LYS A 48 2.73 -7.39 -9.98
CA LYS A 48 2.37 -8.79 -10.28
C LYS A 48 1.63 -9.47 -9.13
N VAL A 49 2.08 -9.24 -7.90
CA VAL A 49 1.46 -9.76 -6.67
C VAL A 49 0.49 -8.74 -6.09
N SER A 50 -0.42 -9.19 -5.23
CA SER A 50 -1.30 -8.31 -4.47
C SER A 50 -0.54 -7.50 -3.40
N LEU A 51 -1.14 -6.42 -2.89
CA LEU A 51 -0.52 -5.61 -1.84
C LEU A 51 -0.33 -6.41 -0.54
N ILE A 52 -1.25 -7.31 -0.20
CA ILE A 52 -1.11 -8.19 0.97
C ILE A 52 0.06 -9.16 0.79
N GLU A 53 0.22 -9.76 -0.39
CA GLU A 53 1.36 -10.62 -0.69
C GLU A 53 2.67 -9.82 -0.69
N ALA A 54 2.69 -8.62 -1.26
CA ALA A 54 3.85 -7.75 -1.27
C ALA A 54 4.32 -7.38 0.13
N LYS A 55 3.39 -7.08 1.04
CA LYS A 55 3.70 -6.84 2.47
C LYS A 55 4.38 -8.03 3.12
N ARG A 56 3.88 -9.25 2.88
CA ARG A 56 4.48 -10.50 3.39
C ARG A 56 5.87 -10.73 2.79
N ASN A 57 5.99 -10.59 1.48
CA ASN A 57 7.26 -10.70 0.75
C ASN A 57 8.33 -9.72 1.29
N TYR A 58 7.94 -8.48 1.60
CA TYR A 58 8.86 -7.50 2.18
C TYR A 58 9.34 -7.93 3.57
N GLN A 59 8.44 -8.46 4.41
CA GLN A 59 8.81 -9.01 5.71
C GLN A 59 9.75 -10.22 5.59
N ASP A 60 9.53 -11.07 4.58
CA ASP A 60 10.29 -12.31 4.40
C ASP A 60 11.68 -12.08 3.77
N PHE A 61 11.78 -11.19 2.77
CA PHE A 61 13.01 -11.03 1.99
C PHE A 61 13.32 -9.60 1.52
N GLY A 62 12.61 -8.58 2.02
CA GLY A 62 12.95 -7.16 1.81
C GLY A 62 12.55 -6.57 0.46
N ALA A 63 11.67 -7.23 -0.31
CA ALA A 63 11.10 -6.68 -1.54
C ALA A 63 9.64 -7.12 -1.74
N CYS A 64 8.89 -6.41 -2.57
CA CYS A 64 7.48 -6.69 -2.85
C CYS A 64 7.28 -8.00 -3.62
N ASP A 65 8.27 -8.41 -4.42
CA ASP A 65 8.31 -9.71 -5.08
C ASP A 65 9.77 -10.16 -5.32
N GLN A 66 9.97 -11.39 -5.80
CA GLN A 66 11.31 -11.93 -6.06
C GLN A 66 12.07 -11.15 -7.14
N HIS A 67 11.35 -10.53 -8.09
CA HIS A 67 11.96 -9.77 -9.17
C HIS A 67 12.53 -8.43 -8.67
N GLY A 68 11.80 -7.76 -7.78
CA GLY A 68 12.16 -6.48 -7.19
C GLY A 68 13.42 -6.52 -6.34
N ARG A 69 13.80 -7.69 -5.82
CA ARG A 69 15.00 -7.87 -4.96
C ARG A 69 16.30 -7.31 -5.57
N ARG A 70 16.40 -7.24 -6.89
CA ARG A 70 17.59 -6.70 -7.59
C ARG A 70 17.61 -5.17 -7.71
N TYR A 71 16.53 -4.50 -7.32
CA TYR A 71 16.31 -3.06 -7.47
C TYR A 71 16.11 -2.32 -6.14
N VAL A 72 16.08 -3.05 -5.01
CA VAL A 72 15.86 -2.47 -3.69
C VAL A 72 17.15 -1.98 -3.04
N ARG A 73 17.01 -1.04 -2.12
CA ARG A 73 18.04 -0.61 -1.18
C ARG A 73 17.49 -0.58 0.25
N PRO A 74 18.35 -0.60 1.29
CA PRO A 74 17.88 -0.30 2.65
C PRO A 74 17.27 1.12 2.72
N PRO A 75 16.34 1.34 3.67
CA PRO A 75 15.86 2.69 4.00
C PRO A 75 17.01 3.60 4.45
N ALA A 76 16.95 4.87 4.08
CA ALA A 76 17.82 5.90 4.62
C ALA A 76 17.38 6.35 6.03
N GLU A 77 18.24 7.06 6.75
CA GLU A 77 17.95 7.54 8.11
C GLU A 77 16.75 8.50 8.16
N ASP A 78 16.51 9.25 7.09
CA ASP A 78 15.41 10.20 6.92
C ASP A 78 14.15 9.58 6.29
N GLU A 79 14.12 8.27 6.09
CA GLU A 79 12.97 7.50 5.60
C GLU A 79 12.41 6.59 6.71
N PRO A 80 11.93 7.13 7.84
CA PRO A 80 11.44 6.32 8.94
C PRO A 80 10.15 5.57 8.55
N LEU A 81 9.86 4.51 9.29
CA LEU A 81 8.53 3.89 9.26
C LEU A 81 7.48 4.89 9.74
N ASP A 82 6.35 4.95 9.03
CA ASP A 82 5.24 5.77 9.47
C ASP A 82 4.56 5.17 10.71
N PRO A 83 4.33 5.94 11.79
CA PRO A 83 3.72 5.42 13.02
C PRO A 83 2.29 4.88 12.85
N ALA A 84 1.55 5.31 11.83
CA ALA A 84 0.22 4.82 11.50
C ALA A 84 0.27 3.61 10.55
N TRP A 85 1.44 3.29 9.97
CA TRP A 85 1.57 2.12 9.12
C TRP A 85 1.51 0.84 9.94
N ARG A 86 0.71 -0.11 9.44
CA ARG A 86 0.61 -1.46 9.97
C ARG A 86 0.30 -2.46 8.86
N PRO A 87 0.58 -3.76 9.08
CA PRO A 87 0.05 -4.82 8.24
C PRO A 87 -1.48 -4.73 8.12
N ILE A 88 -1.97 -5.12 6.94
CA ILE A 88 -3.40 -5.31 6.71
C ILE A 88 -3.83 -6.55 7.49
N ASP A 89 -4.93 -6.42 8.21
CA ASP A 89 -5.53 -7.49 8.98
C ASP A 89 -6.98 -7.63 8.55
N LEU A 90 -7.25 -8.65 7.73
CA LEU A 90 -8.57 -8.91 7.15
C LEU A 90 -9.63 -9.33 8.19
N THR A 91 -9.25 -9.51 9.47
CA THR A 91 -10.22 -9.71 10.56
C THR A 91 -10.81 -8.41 11.10
N ARG A 92 -10.19 -7.27 10.76
CA ARG A 92 -10.57 -5.92 11.21
C ARG A 92 -10.68 -4.89 10.08
N ASP A 93 -10.05 -5.15 8.94
CA ASP A 93 -9.99 -4.26 7.79
C ASP A 93 -10.89 -4.79 6.68
N SER A 94 -12.04 -4.14 6.50
CA SER A 94 -12.99 -4.47 5.44
C SER A 94 -12.59 -3.76 4.14
N PHE A 95 -12.21 -4.53 3.12
CA PHE A 95 -11.95 -4.02 1.77
C PHE A 95 -13.05 -4.46 0.82
N GLU A 96 -13.28 -3.69 -0.23
CA GLU A 96 -14.15 -4.14 -1.31
C GLU A 96 -13.54 -5.36 -2.02
N ASP A 97 -14.40 -6.21 -2.57
CA ASP A 97 -13.97 -7.22 -3.52
C ASP A 97 -13.80 -6.56 -4.90
N TRP A 98 -12.64 -6.78 -5.53
CA TRP A 98 -12.40 -6.32 -6.89
C TRP A 98 -13.33 -7.01 -7.89
N ALA A 99 -13.89 -8.18 -7.60
CA ALA A 99 -14.83 -8.86 -8.49
C ALA A 99 -16.29 -8.40 -8.33
N ALA A 100 -16.61 -7.60 -7.30
CA ALA A 100 -17.99 -7.15 -7.06
C ALA A 100 -18.51 -6.27 -8.20
N GLU A 101 -19.82 -6.39 -8.50
CA GLU A 101 -20.49 -5.60 -9.54
C GLU A 101 -20.93 -4.21 -9.01
N ASP A 102 -21.19 -4.09 -7.71
CA ASP A 102 -21.76 -2.93 -7.03
C ASP A 102 -20.73 -2.13 -6.22
N ARG A 103 -19.56 -1.88 -6.81
CA ARG A 103 -18.47 -1.12 -6.15
C ARG A 103 -18.88 0.33 -5.88
N ALA A 104 -18.45 0.87 -4.74
CA ALA A 104 -18.60 2.28 -4.45
C ALA A 104 -17.91 3.15 -5.53
N PRO A 105 -18.34 4.39 -5.75
CA PRO A 105 -17.56 5.33 -6.55
C PRO A 105 -16.17 5.57 -5.93
N TRP A 106 -15.22 6.03 -6.73
CA TRP A 106 -13.95 6.54 -6.19
C TRP A 106 -14.23 7.79 -5.33
N PRO A 107 -13.63 7.91 -4.14
CA PRO A 107 -13.74 9.13 -3.34
C PRO A 107 -12.95 10.27 -3.98
N ASP A 108 -13.37 11.51 -3.80
CA ASP A 108 -12.59 12.68 -4.26
C ASP A 108 -11.28 12.84 -3.46
N ASP A 109 -11.35 12.56 -2.14
CA ASP A 109 -10.19 12.51 -1.26
C ASP A 109 -9.72 11.05 -1.11
N HIS A 110 -8.64 10.70 -1.80
CA HIS A 110 -8.09 9.34 -1.75
C HIS A 110 -7.49 8.97 -0.39
N SER A 111 -7.24 9.93 0.51
CA SER A 111 -6.70 9.63 1.85
C SER A 111 -7.68 8.80 2.71
N VAL A 112 -8.98 8.81 2.38
CA VAL A 112 -9.99 7.98 3.05
C VAL A 112 -9.83 6.48 2.76
N LEU A 113 -9.02 6.11 1.75
CA LEU A 113 -8.70 4.72 1.45
C LEU A 113 -7.62 4.16 2.41
N CYS A 114 -6.90 5.03 3.13
CA CYS A 114 -5.78 4.62 3.98
C CYS A 114 -6.24 3.84 5.22
N TRP A 115 -6.17 2.51 5.18
CA TRP A 115 -6.63 1.60 6.25
C TRP A 115 -5.98 1.82 7.62
N GLY A 116 -4.79 2.42 7.66
CA GLY A 116 -4.11 2.78 8.90
C GLY A 116 -4.75 3.96 9.65
N LEU A 117 -5.54 4.79 8.96
CA LEU A 117 -6.03 6.06 9.50
C LEU A 117 -7.43 5.94 10.15
N PRO A 118 -7.73 6.84 11.12
CA PRO A 118 -9.08 7.06 11.66
C PRO A 118 -10.18 7.21 10.62
N THR A 119 -9.83 7.82 9.49
CA THR A 119 -10.73 8.19 8.39
C THR A 119 -10.91 7.10 7.35
N PHE A 120 -10.40 5.88 7.59
CA PHE A 120 -10.59 4.78 6.65
C PHE A 120 -12.08 4.54 6.40
N TRP A 121 -12.52 4.74 5.16
CA TRP A 121 -13.92 4.80 4.76
C TRP A 121 -14.73 3.53 5.03
N ARG A 122 -14.05 2.38 5.16
CA ARG A 122 -14.67 1.08 5.44
C ARG A 122 -14.32 0.53 6.81
N ARG A 123 -13.84 1.39 7.72
CA ARG A 123 -13.45 1.03 9.09
C ARG A 123 -14.58 0.32 9.87
N ASP A 124 -15.81 0.79 9.71
CA ASP A 124 -16.97 0.28 10.45
C ASP A 124 -17.77 -0.77 9.65
N HIS A 125 -17.26 -1.17 8.47
CA HIS A 125 -17.88 -2.24 7.71
C HIS A 125 -17.50 -3.60 8.30
N PRO A 126 -18.45 -4.55 8.34
CA PRO A 126 -18.17 -5.91 8.79
C PRO A 126 -17.15 -6.63 7.89
#